data_AF-M0P7C8-F1
#
_entry.id   AF-M0P7C8-F1
#
_cell.length_a   1.000
_cell.length_b   1.000
_cell.length_c   1.000
_cell.angle_alpha   90.00
_cell.angle_beta   90.00
_cell.angle_gamma   90.00
#
_symmetry.space_group_name_H-M   'P 1'
#
loop_
_entity.id
_entity.type
_entity.pdbx_description
1 polymer ?
#
loop_
_entity_poly.entity_id
_entity_poly.type
_entity_poly.pdbx_seq_one_letter_code
_entity_poly.pdbx_strand_id
1 'polypeptide(L)' 'MTDDTNGDEAVDLTRTTIELDREVWREVRSDAVADGANVSEKLEEVLVDYYGVDR' A
#
# COMPACT_ATOMS: atom_id res chain seq x y z
N MET A 1 13.18 -9.44 -15.82
CA MET A 1 12.66 -9.35 -14.45
C MET A 1 13.75 -8.69 -13.65
N THR A 2 13.60 -7.42 -13.33
CA THR A 2 14.58 -6.71 -12.53
C THR A 2 14.14 -6.87 -11.08
N ASP A 3 14.93 -7.63 -10.34
CA ASP A 3 14.80 -7.77 -8.90
C ASP A 3 15.47 -6.54 -8.29
N ASP A 4 14.67 -5.54 -7.92
CA ASP A 4 15.14 -4.36 -7.22
C ASP A 4 15.32 -4.71 -5.74
N THR A 5 16.44 -5.35 -5.42
CA THR A 5 16.93 -5.56 -4.05
C THR A 5 17.79 -4.37 -3.61
N ASN A 6 17.14 -3.28 -3.21
CA ASN A 6 17.67 -2.30 -2.24
C ASN A 6 16.81 -2.48 -0.97
N GLY A 7 17.30 -2.80 0.22
CA GLY A 7 18.61 -2.53 0.79
C GLY A 7 18.57 -1.38 1.80
N ASP A 8 17.58 -1.33 2.71
CA ASP A 8 17.66 -0.82 4.09
C ASP A 8 16.30 -1.05 4.79
N GLU A 9 16.31 -1.58 6.02
CA GLU A 9 15.15 -1.96 6.85
C GLU A 9 14.26 -3.07 6.25
N ALA A 10 14.52 -4.33 6.62
CA ALA A 10 13.57 -5.42 6.43
C ALA A 10 12.36 -5.23 7.36
N VAL A 11 11.54 -4.21 7.09
CA VAL A 11 10.12 -4.25 7.43
C VAL A 11 9.57 -5.53 6.79
N ASP A 12 8.84 -6.32 7.57
CA ASP A 12 8.35 -7.65 7.17
C ASP A 12 7.29 -7.51 6.06
N LEU A 13 7.76 -7.21 4.85
CA LEU A 13 6.94 -6.86 3.70
C LEU A 13 6.36 -8.14 3.10
N THR A 14 5.13 -8.46 3.51
CA THR A 14 4.34 -9.50 2.86
C THR A 14 3.68 -8.93 1.61
N ARG A 15 4.07 -9.43 0.43
CA ARG A 15 3.40 -9.10 -0.83
C ARG A 15 2.07 -9.83 -0.94
N THR A 16 0.97 -9.08 -0.90
CA THR A 16 -0.38 -9.62 -1.07
C THR A 16 -1.08 -8.95 -2.24
N THR A 17 -1.71 -9.76 -3.10
CA THR A 17 -2.62 -9.27 -4.12
C THR A 17 -4.04 -9.40 -3.59
N ILE A 18 -4.77 -8.29 -3.52
CA ILE A 18 -6.19 -8.27 -3.13
C ILE A 18 -7.04 -7.70 -4.26
N GLU A 19 -8.24 -8.25 -4.43
CA GLU A 19 -9.23 -7.69 -5.34
C GLU A 19 -10.01 -6.59 -4.62
N LEU A 20 -10.06 -5.41 -5.22
CA LEU A 20 -10.77 -4.25 -4.69
C LEU A 20 -11.85 -3.81 -5.66
N ASP A 21 -12.93 -3.27 -5.11
CA ASP A 21 -13.93 -2.57 -5.90
C ASP A 21 -13.30 -1.40 -6.67
N ARG A 22 -13.77 -1.17 -7.90
CA ARG A 22 -13.22 -0.16 -8.79
C ARG A 22 -13.27 1.25 -8.21
N GLU A 23 -14.30 1.55 -7.42
CA GLU A 23 -14.47 2.85 -6.79
C GLU A 23 -13.44 3.08 -5.69
N VAL A 24 -13.25 2.09 -4.81
CA VAL A 24 -12.22 2.08 -3.76
C VAL A 24 -10.83 2.19 -4.38
N TRP A 25 -10.54 1.41 -5.42
CA TRP A 25 -9.27 1.49 -6.14
C TRP A 25 -9.00 2.89 -6.71
N ARG A 26 -10.03 3.56 -7.25
CA ARG A 26 -9.88 4.90 -7.82
C ARG A 26 -9.58 5.94 -6.75
N GLU A 27 -10.20 5.83 -5.58
CA GLU A 27 -9.97 6.72 -4.44
C GLU A 27 -8.55 6.56 -3.90
N VAL A 28 -8.16 5.35 -3.50
CA VAL A 28 -6.82 5.06 -2.95
C VAL A 28 -5.73 5.46 -3.94
N ARG A 29 -5.93 5.19 -5.24
CA ARG A 29 -4.98 5.59 -6.28
C ARG A 29 -4.90 7.11 -6.44
N SER A 30 -6.03 7.82 -6.36
CA SER A 30 -6.05 9.28 -6.46
C SER A 30 -5.27 9.91 -5.32
N ASP A 31 -5.47 9.42 -4.10
CA ASP A 31 -4.81 9.94 -2.91
C ASP A 31 -3.32 9.63 -2.91
N ALA A 32 -2.93 8.41 -3.28
CA ALA A 32 -1.52 8.06 -3.44
C ALA A 32 -0.81 8.96 -4.45
N VAL A 33 -1.46 9.28 -5.58
CA VAL A 33 -0.91 10.20 -6.59
C VAL A 33 -0.82 11.64 -6.06
N ALA A 34 -1.80 12.09 -5.28
CA ALA A 34 -1.78 13.41 -4.66
C ALA A 34 -0.65 13.56 -3.63
N ASP A 35 -0.40 12.51 -2.86
CA ASP A 35 0.64 12.44 -1.82
C ASP A 35 2.03 12.11 -2.39
N GLY A 36 2.12 11.73 -3.67
CA GLY A 36 3.37 11.28 -4.30
C GLY A 36 3.88 9.94 -3.77
N ALA A 37 3.01 9.15 -3.15
CA ALA A 37 3.31 7.86 -2.52
C ALA A 37 2.90 6.67 -3.41
N ASN A 38 3.36 5.47 -3.06
CA ASN A 38 2.88 4.26 -3.74
C ASN A 38 1.48 3.89 -3.28
N VAL A 39 0.68 3.34 -4.19
CA VAL A 39 -0.68 2.88 -3.89
C VAL A 39 -0.70 1.82 -2.79
N SER A 40 0.33 0.98 -2.70
CA SER A 40 0.48 -0.01 -1.63
C SER A 40 0.65 0.62 -0.24
N GLU A 41 1.42 1.71 -0.14
CA GLU A 41 1.62 2.43 1.13
C GLU A 41 0.32 3.08 1.59
N LYS A 42 -0.39 3.73 0.65
CA LYS A 42 -1.69 4.35 0.95
C LYS A 42 -2.75 3.32 1.33
N LEU A 43 -2.77 2.18 0.65
CA LEU A 43 -3.69 1.09 0.97
C LEU A 43 -3.39 0.50 2.36
N GLU A 44 -2.12 0.38 2.74
CA GLU A 44 -1.73 -0.09 4.07
C GLU A 44 -2.20 0.87 5.16
N GLU A 45 -2.03 2.19 5.00
CA GLU A 45 -2.56 3.20 5.93
C GLU A 45 -4.06 3.03 6.17
N VAL A 46 -4.84 2.86 5.08
CA VAL A 46 -6.29 2.66 5.16
C VAL A 46 -6.65 1.37 5.88
N LEU A 47 -5.91 0.29 5.61
CA LEU A 47 -6.17 -1.01 6.26
C LEU A 47 -5.81 -0.97 7.75
N VAL A 48 -4.70 -0.33 8.11
CA VAL A 48 -4.26 -0.15 9.50
C VAL A 48 -5.30 0.67 10.29
N ASP A 49 -5.76 1.79 9.72
CA ASP A 49 -6.80 2.64 10.32
C ASP A 49 -8.14 1.88 10.46
N TYR A 50 -8.57 1.20 9.40
CA TYR A 50 -9.85 0.49 9.38
C TYR A 50 -9.91 -0.66 10.39
N TYR A 51 -8.84 -1.46 10.49
CA TYR A 51 -8.78 -2.61 11.41
C TYR A 51 -8.27 -2.23 12.80
N GLY A 52 -7.82 -0.99 13.01
CA GLY A 52 -7.22 -0.54 14.27
C GLY A 52 -6.00 -1.37 14.66
N VAL A 53 -5.18 -1.75 13.69
CA VAL A 53 -3.99 -2.57 13.94
C VAL A 53 -2.89 -1.64 14.47
N ASP A 54 -2.60 -1.72 15.77
CA ASP A 54 -1.43 -1.03 16.32
C ASP A 54 -0.15 -1.66 15.73
N ARG A 55 0.69 -0.81 15.13
CA ARG A 55 1.95 -1.19 14.47
C ARG A 55 3.03 -1.59 15.48
#